data_AF-A0A7S3T308-F1
#
_entry.id   AF-A0A7S3T308-F1
#
_cell.length_a   1.000
_cell.length_b   1.000
_cell.length_c   1.000
_cell.angle_alpha   90.00
_cell.angle_beta   90.00
_cell.angle_gamma   90.00
#
_symmetry.space_group_name_H-M   'P 1'
#
loop_
_entity.id
_entity.type
_entity.pdbx_description
1 polymer ?
#
loop_
_entity_poly.entity_id
_entity_poly.type
_entity_poly.pdbx_seq_one_letter_code
_entity_poly.pdbx_strand_id
1 'polypeptide(L)'
;GLSIGSVVNGNHFRNITVRNSVMQGTTTGFRIKVKSNVKQARVHDVTLENVTLFNVHQSVFFTHFYSSARLMATGSCNPFIYNITLNGLHVVHDGTAWHTPP
;
A
#
# COMPACT_ATOMS: atom_id res chain seq x y z
N GLY A 1 -7.20 -0.82 -5.51
CA GLY A 1 -7.20 0.51 -4.90
C GLY A 1 -5.95 1.24 -5.30
N LEU A 2 -5.49 2.13 -4.43
CA LEU A 2 -4.36 3.02 -4.65
C LEU A 2 -3.04 2.38 -4.20
N SER A 3 -1.96 2.58 -4.95
CA SER A 3 -0.64 2.07 -4.58
C SER A 3 0.45 3.12 -4.75
N ILE A 4 1.38 3.18 -3.79
CA ILE A 4 2.72 3.77 -3.96
C ILE A 4 3.68 2.62 -4.29
N GLY A 5 4.31 2.68 -5.45
CA GLY A 5 5.31 1.71 -5.91
C GLY A 5 4.97 1.01 -7.23
N SER A 6 5.76 0.04 -7.69
CA SER A 6 6.80 -0.65 -6.90
C SER A 6 8.02 0.23 -6.66
N VAL A 7 8.31 0.52 -5.40
CA VAL A 7 9.45 1.33 -4.99
C VAL A 7 10.74 0.55 -5.27
N VAL A 8 11.72 1.22 -5.88
CA VAL A 8 13.06 0.71 -6.17
C VAL A 8 14.14 1.61 -5.55
N ASN A 9 15.42 1.20 -5.61
CA ASN A 9 16.53 2.04 -5.14
C ASN A 9 16.53 3.41 -5.84
N GLY A 10 16.85 4.46 -5.09
CA GLY A 10 16.81 5.85 -5.53
C GLY A 10 15.42 6.49 -5.53
N ASN A 11 14.35 5.76 -5.18
CA ASN A 11 13.01 6.34 -5.07
C ASN A 11 12.81 7.03 -3.72
N HIS A 12 12.30 8.27 -3.78
CA HIS A 12 11.95 9.06 -2.61
C HIS A 12 10.55 9.65 -2.83
N PHE A 13 9.55 9.05 -2.18
CA PHE A 13 8.16 9.53 -2.19
C PHE A 13 7.90 10.23 -0.86
N ARG A 14 7.45 11.49 -0.90
CA ARG A 14 7.17 12.28 0.31
C ARG A 14 6.01 13.25 0.12
N ASN A 15 5.37 13.63 1.23
CA ASN A 15 4.30 14.63 1.27
C ASN A 15 3.13 14.24 0.33
N ILE A 16 2.59 13.04 0.54
CA ILE A 16 1.51 12.49 -0.27
C ILE A 16 0.22 12.57 0.55
N THR A 17 -0.82 13.14 -0.03
CA THR A 17 -2.17 13.11 0.57
C THR A 17 -3.15 12.46 -0.38
N VAL A 18 -3.83 11.43 0.09
CA VAL A 18 -5.02 10.85 -0.55
C VAL A 18 -6.20 11.25 0.31
N ARG A 19 -7.16 11.99 -0.25
CA ARG A 19 -8.29 12.48 0.54
C ARG A 19 -9.63 12.35 -0.16
N ASN A 20 -10.69 12.24 0.63
CA ASN A 20 -12.08 12.24 0.16
C ASN A 20 -12.31 11.21 -0.96
N SER A 21 -11.85 9.97 -0.73
CA SER A 21 -11.78 8.94 -1.79
C SER A 21 -12.47 7.64 -1.36
N VAL A 22 -13.18 7.00 -2.28
CA VAL A 22 -13.77 5.68 -2.08
C VAL A 22 -13.03 4.66 -2.95
N MET A 23 -12.58 3.57 -2.35
CA MET A 23 -12.03 2.40 -3.05
C MET A 23 -12.97 1.22 -2.82
N GLN A 24 -13.64 0.80 -3.88
CA GLN A 24 -14.70 -0.22 -3.81
C GLN A 24 -14.32 -1.48 -4.59
N GLY A 25 -14.56 -2.66 -3.98
CA GLY A 25 -14.43 -3.94 -4.67
C GLY A 25 -12.99 -4.31 -5.07
N THR A 26 -11.97 -3.64 -4.52
CA THR A 26 -10.58 -3.83 -4.97
C THR A 26 -9.80 -4.81 -4.10
N THR A 27 -8.79 -5.49 -4.67
CA THR A 27 -7.98 -6.47 -3.92
C THR A 27 -7.23 -5.83 -2.77
N THR A 28 -6.67 -4.64 -2.98
CA THR A 28 -6.02 -3.85 -1.94
C THR A 28 -6.51 -2.42 -2.00
N GLY A 29 -6.91 -1.85 -0.87
CA GLY A 29 -7.37 -0.48 -0.71
C GLY A 29 -6.20 0.47 -0.92
N PHE A 30 -5.45 0.76 0.13
CA PHE A 30 -4.18 1.49 0.04
C PHE A 30 -2.99 0.55 0.18
N ARG A 31 -1.98 0.71 -0.69
CA ARG A 31 -0.79 -0.15 -0.67
C ARG A 31 0.50 0.64 -0.82
N ILE A 32 1.52 0.28 -0.05
CA ILE A 32 2.92 0.65 -0.35
C ILE A 32 3.65 -0.65 -0.68
N LYS A 33 4.19 -0.75 -1.90
CA LYS A 33 4.86 -1.95 -2.38
C LYS A 33 6.31 -1.65 -2.74
N VAL A 34 7.24 -2.29 -2.05
CA VAL A 34 8.69 -2.15 -2.30
C VAL A 34 9.21 -3.43 -2.93
N LYS A 35 9.97 -3.32 -4.02
CA LYS A 35 10.65 -4.47 -4.64
C LYS A 35 11.60 -5.13 -3.64
N SER A 36 11.98 -6.39 -3.91
CA SER A 36 13.07 -7.04 -3.17
C SER A 36 14.39 -6.28 -3.34
N ASN A 37 15.29 -6.42 -2.37
CA ASN A 37 16.67 -5.88 -2.39
C ASN A 37 16.78 -4.35 -2.49
N VAL A 38 15.74 -3.63 -2.05
CA VAL A 38 15.77 -2.16 -1.98
C VAL A 38 16.40 -1.73 -0.66
N LYS A 39 17.50 -0.99 -0.72
CA LYS A 39 18.28 -0.52 0.43
C LYS A 39 18.29 1.00 0.55
N GLN A 40 18.01 1.70 -0.55
CA GLN A 40 18.09 3.16 -0.64
C GLN A 40 16.78 3.69 -1.20
N ALA A 41 15.72 3.65 -0.40
CA ALA A 41 14.45 4.26 -0.76
C ALA A 41 13.74 4.80 0.46
N ARG A 42 12.90 5.81 0.27
CA ARG A 42 12.09 6.41 1.34
C ARG A 42 10.66 6.64 0.85
N VAL A 43 9.69 6.28 1.68
CA VAL A 43 8.28 6.65 1.53
C VAL A 43 7.82 7.22 2.85
N HIS A 44 7.53 8.52 2.91
CA HIS A 44 7.15 9.14 4.17
C HIS A 44 6.21 10.32 4.03
N ASP A 45 5.65 10.77 5.15
CA ASP A 45 4.69 11.86 5.21
C ASP A 45 3.51 11.60 4.27
N VAL A 46 2.87 10.45 4.47
CA VAL A 46 1.72 10.02 3.68
C VAL A 46 0.46 10.11 4.55
N THR A 47 -0.56 10.81 4.07
CA THR A 47 -1.83 10.95 4.76
C THR A 47 -2.96 10.35 3.92
N LEU A 48 -3.73 9.44 4.51
CA LEU A 48 -5.07 9.09 4.03
C LEU A 48 -6.08 9.87 4.86
N GLU A 49 -6.85 10.75 4.25
CA GLU A 49 -7.81 11.63 4.94
C GLU A 49 -9.23 11.44 4.41
N ASN A 50 -10.19 11.05 5.25
CA ASN A 50 -11.58 10.83 4.84
C ASN A 50 -11.67 9.86 3.64
N VAL A 51 -11.17 8.65 3.84
CA VAL A 51 -11.09 7.60 2.81
C VAL A 51 -11.99 6.44 3.20
N THR A 52 -12.79 5.93 2.27
CA THR A 52 -13.64 4.75 2.48
C THR A 52 -13.14 3.57 1.65
N LEU A 53 -12.90 2.44 2.30
CA LEU A 53 -12.56 1.16 1.69
C LEU A 53 -13.79 0.24 1.79
N PHE A 54 -14.52 0.09 0.70
CA PHE A 54 -15.79 -0.64 0.67
C PHE A 54 -15.61 -2.00 -0.03
N ASN A 55 -15.87 -3.10 0.69
CA ASN A 55 -15.64 -4.47 0.21
C ASN A 55 -14.26 -4.61 -0.44
N VAL A 56 -13.22 -4.33 0.34
CA VAL A 56 -11.82 -4.43 -0.08
C VAL A 56 -11.16 -5.58 0.67
N HIS A 57 -10.51 -6.51 -0.03
CA HIS A 57 -9.90 -7.68 0.59
C HIS A 57 -8.76 -7.31 1.55
N GLN A 58 -7.80 -6.50 1.09
CA GLN A 58 -6.70 -5.99 1.93
C GLN A 58 -6.83 -4.47 2.10
N SER A 59 -7.27 -4.00 3.26
CA SER A 59 -7.58 -2.57 3.45
C SER A 59 -6.35 -1.66 3.28
N VAL A 60 -5.37 -1.79 4.16
CA VAL A 60 -4.08 -1.08 4.09
C VAL A 60 -2.97 -2.12 4.13
N PHE A 61 -2.08 -2.12 3.14
CA PHE A 61 -1.06 -3.15 3.01
C PHE A 61 0.31 -2.59 2.66
N PHE A 62 1.30 -2.84 3.51
CA PHE A 62 2.70 -2.50 3.24
C PHE A 62 3.50 -3.77 3.06
N THR A 63 4.22 -3.86 1.94
CA THR A 63 5.03 -5.03 1.63
C THR A 63 6.42 -4.60 1.18
N HIS A 64 7.39 -5.23 1.82
CA HIS A 64 8.73 -5.36 1.29
C HIS A 64 8.77 -6.69 0.52
N PHE A 65 9.54 -6.79 -0.56
CA PHE A 65 9.66 -7.98 -1.43
C PHE A 65 8.56 -8.18 -2.49
N TYR A 66 7.89 -7.11 -2.92
CA TYR A 66 6.91 -7.17 -4.00
C TYR A 66 7.51 -7.74 -5.30
N SER A 67 6.78 -8.68 -5.92
CA SER A 67 7.10 -9.40 -7.17
C SER A 67 8.34 -10.32 -7.15
N SER A 68 8.85 -10.71 -5.99
CA SER A 68 9.87 -11.77 -5.94
C SER A 68 9.18 -13.13 -6.12
N ALA A 69 9.00 -13.53 -7.39
CA ALA A 69 8.61 -14.89 -7.73
C ALA A 69 9.72 -15.83 -7.25
N ARG A 70 9.49 -16.52 -6.13
CA ARG A 70 10.16 -17.77 -5.74
C ARG A 70 11.68 -17.73 -5.49
N LEU A 71 12.38 -16.61 -5.68
CA LEU A 71 13.82 -16.50 -5.46
C LEU A 71 14.15 -15.39 -4.45
N MET A 72 14.50 -15.86 -3.25
CA MET A 72 15.48 -15.25 -2.35
C MET A 72 15.03 -14.05 -1.50
N ALA A 73 14.40 -14.41 -0.39
CA ALA A 73 14.40 -13.70 0.90
C ALA A 73 15.81 -13.59 1.53
N THR A 74 16.86 -13.34 0.75
CA THR A 74 18.26 -13.31 1.24
C THR A 74 18.93 -11.94 1.13
N GLY A 75 18.31 -10.98 0.42
CA GLY A 75 18.80 -9.61 0.41
C GLY A 75 18.08 -8.74 1.43
N SER A 76 18.87 -8.03 2.24
CA SER A 76 18.36 -6.98 3.12
C SER A 76 17.56 -5.97 2.30
N CYS A 77 16.27 -5.83 2.65
CA CYS A 77 15.40 -4.75 2.20
C CYS A 77 15.30 -3.77 3.36
N ASN A 78 15.83 -2.55 3.20
CA ASN A 78 15.81 -1.50 4.20
C ASN A 78 15.26 -0.16 3.65
N PRO A 79 14.09 -0.15 2.96
CA PRO A 79 13.40 1.08 2.64
C PRO A 79 12.83 1.70 3.93
N PHE A 80 12.91 3.02 4.05
CA PHE A 80 12.29 3.70 5.18
C PHE A 80 10.85 4.08 4.82
N ILE A 81 9.88 3.32 5.35
CA ILE A 81 8.46 3.69 5.36
C ILE A 81 8.13 4.25 6.75
N TYR A 82 7.83 5.53 6.87
CA TYR A 82 7.56 6.19 8.16
C TYR A 82 6.61 7.38 8.01
N ASN A 83 6.07 7.91 9.11
CA ASN A 83 5.11 9.03 9.11
C ASN A 83 3.90 8.79 8.19
N ILE A 84 3.18 7.70 8.44
CA ILE A 84 1.94 7.38 7.74
C ILE A 84 0.77 7.73 8.66
N THR A 85 -0.11 8.62 8.20
CA THR A 85 -1.27 9.09 8.96
C THR A 85 -2.54 8.59 8.30
N LEU A 86 -3.44 8.00 9.10
CA LEU A 86 -4.78 7.60 8.69
C LEU A 86 -5.76 8.45 9.50
N ASN A 87 -6.39 9.43 8.87
CA ASN A 87 -7.35 10.33 9.50
C ASN A 87 -8.74 10.14 8.86
N GLY A 88 -9.71 9.58 9.59
CA GLY A 88 -11.02 9.28 9.00
C GLY A 88 -10.97 8.21 7.90
N LEU A 89 -10.23 7.12 8.13
CA LEU A 89 -10.27 5.94 7.27
C LEU A 89 -11.44 5.04 7.71
N HIS A 90 -12.40 4.82 6.81
CA HIS A 90 -13.54 3.94 7.01
C HIS A 90 -13.34 2.64 6.24
N VAL A 91 -13.48 1.50 6.91
CA VAL A 91 -13.52 0.19 6.25
C VAL A 91 -14.92 -0.37 6.41
N VAL A 92 -15.57 -0.67 5.30
CA VAL A 92 -16.96 -1.13 5.26
C VAL A 92 -17.01 -2.46 4.51
N HIS A 93 -17.67 -3.44 5.11
CA HIS A 93 -17.99 -4.71 4.46
C HIS A 93 -19.48 -4.94 4.58
N ASP A 94 -20.19 -5.06 3.46
CA ASP A 94 -21.66 -5.22 3.44
C ASP A 94 -22.12 -6.69 3.49
N GLY A 95 -21.20 -7.61 3.83
CA GLY A 95 -21.44 -9.05 3.83
C GLY A 95 -21.37 -9.71 2.45
N THR A 96 -21.23 -8.97 1.35
CA THR A 96 -20.95 -9.57 0.04
C THR A 96 -19.49 -9.99 -0.03
N ALA A 97 -19.23 -11.26 -0.39
CA ALA A 97 -17.87 -11.78 -0.45
C ALA A 97 -17.03 -11.00 -1.47
N TRP A 98 -15.76 -10.75 -1.15
CA TRP A 98 -14.82 -10.22 -2.12
C TRP A 98 -14.63 -11.23 -3.26
N HIS A 99 -15.18 -10.96 -4.43
CA HIS A 99 -14.97 -11.78 -5.62
C HIS A 99 -13.63 -11.43 -6.27
N THR A 100 -12.69 -12.38 -6.31
CA THR A 100 -11.53 -12.30 -7.20
C THR A 100 -12.04 -12.16 -8.63
N PRO A 101 -11.70 -11.08 -9.37
CA PRO A 101 -11.83 -11.10 -10.82
C PRO A 101 -11.02 -12.30 -11.37
N PRO A 102 -11.46 -12.93 -12.47
CA PRO A 102 -10.73 -14.02 -13.11
C PRO A 102 -9.30 -13.62 -13.51
#